data_AF-U9SW86-F1
#
_entry.id   AF-U9SW86-F1
#
_cell.length_a   1.000
_cell.length_b   1.000
_cell.length_c   1.000
_cell.angle_alpha   90.00
_cell.angle_beta   90.00
_cell.angle_gamma   90.00
#
_symmetry.space_group_name_H-M   'P 1'
#
loop_
_entity.id
_entity.type
_entity.pdbx_description
1 polymer ?
#
loop_
_entity_poly.entity_id
_entity_poly.type
_entity_poly.pdbx_seq_one_letter_code
_entity_poly.pdbx_strand_id
1 'polypeptide(L)'
;MYDLTEAERNQIIGLFKGGATRQKIIKMLGFSRTAVYRTIQIFCEGKSLETQPRSGRPKLLNCQHQKTLKKIVKTNNRQSAEQI
;
A
#
# COMPACT_ATOMS: atom_id res chain seq x y z
N MET A 1 9.17 13.26 -3.86
CA MET A 1 8.07 12.69 -4.65
C MET A 1 6.83 12.73 -3.76
N TYR A 2 5.91 13.64 -4.03
CA TYR A 2 4.64 13.73 -3.31
C TYR A 2 3.69 12.66 -3.87
N ASP A 3 3.08 11.88 -2.98
CA ASP A 3 2.04 10.93 -3.38
C ASP A 3 0.74 11.68 -3.66
N LEU A 4 0.04 11.30 -4.74
CA LEU A 4 -1.26 11.85 -5.08
C LEU A 4 -2.26 11.49 -3.98
N THR A 5 -3.03 12.48 -3.54
CA THR A 5 -4.19 12.30 -2.67
C THR A 5 -5.29 11.51 -3.38
N GLU A 6 -6.23 10.96 -2.61
CA GLU A 6 -7.36 10.22 -3.16
C GLU A 6 -8.19 11.08 -4.13
N ALA A 7 -8.45 12.34 -3.76
CA ALA A 7 -9.18 13.29 -4.58
C ALA A 7 -8.51 13.53 -5.94
N GLU A 8 -7.19 13.71 -5.96
CA GLU A 8 -6.42 13.91 -7.20
C GLU A 8 -6.43 12.66 -8.10
N ARG A 9 -6.34 11.46 -7.50
CA ARG A 9 -6.49 10.20 -8.25
C ARG A 9 -7.87 10.07 -8.87
N ASN A 10 -8.91 10.42 -8.12
CA ASN A 10 -10.29 10.41 -8.60
C ASN A 10 -10.51 11.41 -9.74
N GLN A 11 -9.89 12.61 -9.68
CA GLN A 11 -9.91 13.57 -10.79
C GLN A 11 -9.25 13.00 -12.06
N ILE A 12 -8.08 12.36 -11.94
CA ILE A 12 -7.40 11.70 -13.07
C ILE A 12 -8.33 10.66 -13.71
N ILE A 13 -8.97 9.82 -12.90
CA ILE A 13 -9.84 8.75 -13.38
C ILE A 13 -11.12 9.30 -13.99
N GLY A 14 -11.72 10.33 -13.40
CA GLY A 14 -12.89 11.01 -13.96
C GLY A 14 -12.62 11.53 -15.37
N LEU A 15 -11.49 12.21 -15.57
CA LEU A 15 -11.09 12.70 -16.90
C LEU A 15 -10.79 11.56 -17.87
N PHE A 16 -10.16 10.48 -17.40
CA PHE A 16 -9.88 9.30 -18.23
C PHE A 16 -11.18 8.60 -18.68
N LYS A 17 -12.15 8.41 -17.77
CA LYS A 17 -13.49 7.90 -18.08
C LYS A 17 -14.24 8.80 -19.06
N GLY A 18 -14.01 10.12 -18.97
CA GLY A 18 -14.52 11.11 -19.93
C GLY A 18 -13.83 11.10 -21.30
N GLY A 19 -12.91 10.17 -21.56
CA GLY A 19 -12.24 10.01 -22.86
C GLY A 19 -11.02 10.90 -23.08
N ALA A 20 -10.55 11.63 -22.05
CA ALA A 20 -9.36 12.43 -22.19
C ALA A 20 -8.10 11.56 -22.33
N THR A 21 -7.21 11.92 -23.25
CA THR A 21 -5.93 11.23 -23.42
C THR A 21 -5.01 11.49 -22.22
N ARG A 22 -4.13 10.54 -21.90
CA ARG A 22 -3.17 10.66 -20.77
C ARG A 22 -2.33 11.94 -20.84
N GLN A 23 -1.90 12.32 -22.04
CA GLN A 23 -1.13 13.56 -22.27
C GLN A 23 -1.95 14.81 -21.97
N LYS A 24 -3.24 14.82 -22.34
CA LYS A 24 -4.13 15.93 -22.02
C LYS A 24 -4.32 16.05 -20.51
N ILE A 25 -4.51 14.93 -19.82
CA ILE A 25 -4.65 14.89 -18.35
C ILE A 25 -3.40 15.44 -17.66
N ILE A 26 -2.20 15.03 -18.10
CA ILE A 26 -0.93 15.55 -17.58
C ILE A 26 -0.85 17.07 -17.73
N LYS A 27 -1.18 17.60 -18.92
CA LYS A 27 -1.15 19.05 -19.17
C LYS A 27 -2.21 19.80 -18.36
N MET A 28 -3.40 19.23 -18.18
CA MET A 28 -4.51 19.88 -17.45
C MET A 28 -4.28 19.92 -15.94
N LEU A 29 -3.78 18.84 -15.35
CA LEU A 29 -3.62 18.72 -13.89
C LEU A 29 -2.21 19.06 -13.39
N GLY A 30 -1.21 19.12 -14.29
CA GLY A 30 0.17 19.44 -13.93
C GLY A 30 0.92 18.31 -13.20
N PHE A 31 0.33 17.12 -13.08
CA PHE A 31 0.95 15.98 -12.41
C PHE A 31 2.04 15.32 -13.27
N SER A 32 2.95 14.60 -12.62
CA SER A 32 4.01 13.87 -13.31
C SER A 32 3.43 12.79 -14.24
N ARG A 33 4.10 12.59 -15.38
CA ARG A 33 3.72 11.55 -16.35
C ARG A 33 3.63 10.17 -15.68
N THR A 34 4.60 9.82 -14.84
CA THR A 34 4.64 8.52 -14.16
C THR A 34 3.46 8.33 -13.21
N ALA A 35 3.06 9.37 -12.47
CA ALA A 35 1.92 9.30 -11.56
C ALA A 35 0.60 9.09 -12.31
N VAL A 36 0.34 9.86 -13.37
CA VAL A 36 -0.87 9.71 -14.20
C VAL A 36 -0.94 8.33 -14.83
N TYR A 37 0.17 7.83 -15.39
CA TYR A 37 0.21 6.49 -15.98
C TYR A 37 -0.04 5.40 -14.94
N ARG A 38 0.62 5.46 -13.78
CA ARG A 38 0.41 4.48 -12.69
C ARG A 38 -1.04 4.47 -12.21
N THR A 39 -1.64 5.62 -11.96
CA THR A 39 -3.04 5.71 -11.49
C THR A 39 -4.01 5.09 -12.49
N ILE A 40 -3.86 5.42 -13.79
CA ILE A 40 -4.72 4.85 -14.84
C ILE A 40 -4.50 3.34 -14.98
N GLN A 41 -3.26 2.87 -14.88
CA GLN A 41 -2.95 1.44 -14.94
C GLN A 41 -3.58 0.67 -13.78
N ILE A 42 -3.41 1.14 -12.54
CA ILE A 42 -4.03 0.54 -11.34
C ILE A 42 -5.56 0.46 -11.50
N PHE A 43 -6.16 1.54 -12.00
CA PHE A 43 -7.59 1.59 -12.29
C PHE A 43 -8.02 0.54 -13.34
N CYS A 44 -7.29 0.42 -14.46
CA CYS A 44 -7.58 -0.57 -15.50
C CYS A 44 -7.38 -2.02 -15.00
N GLU A 45 -6.43 -2.24 -14.08
CA GLU A 45 -6.20 -3.55 -13.45
C GLU A 45 -7.25 -3.89 -12.38
N GLY A 46 -8.20 -2.99 -12.07
CA GLY A 46 -9.21 -3.18 -11.04
C GLY A 46 -8.66 -3.22 -9.62
N LYS A 47 -7.44 -2.73 -9.41
CA LYS A 47 -6.78 -2.68 -8.09
C LYS A 47 -7.23 -1.47 -7.29
N SER A 48 -7.06 -1.54 -5.97
CA SER A 48 -7.32 -0.40 -5.09
C SER A 48 -6.38 0.76 -5.41
N LEU A 49 -6.94 1.97 -5.47
CA LEU A 49 -6.21 3.22 -5.69
C LEU A 49 -5.59 3.75 -4.40
N GLU A 50 -6.00 3.19 -3.27
CA GLU A 50 -5.48 3.52 -1.96
C GLU A 50 -4.00 3.21 -1.87
N THR A 51 -3.27 4.12 -1.22
CA THR A 51 -1.85 3.92 -0.97
C THR A 51 -1.71 2.78 0.02
N GLN A 52 -1.20 1.64 -0.46
CA GLN A 52 -0.90 0.54 0.43
C GLN A 52 0.27 0.90 1.35
N PRO A 53 0.21 0.49 2.63
CA PRO A 53 1.35 0.65 3.52
C PRO A 53 2.56 -0.06 2.92
N ARG A 54 3.74 0.56 3.04
CA ARG A 54 4.97 -0.05 2.56
C ARG A 54 5.17 -1.40 3.25
N SER A 55 5.47 -2.44 2.47
CA SER A 55 5.87 -3.73 3.03
C SER A 55 7.21 -3.53 3.74
N GLY A 56 7.16 -3.43 5.07
CA GLY A 56 8.36 -3.40 5.89
C GLY A 56 9.08 -4.75 5.91
N ARG A 57 10.12 -4.86 6.73
CA ARG A 57 10.78 -6.14 6.98
C ARG A 57 9.75 -7.14 7.53
N PRO A 58 9.64 -8.35 6.94
CA PRO A 58 8.72 -9.35 7.47
C PRO A 58 9.11 -9.71 8.91
N LYS A 59 8.11 -9.95 9.75
CA LYS A 59 8.35 -10.44 11.11
C LYS A 59 8.89 -11.87 11.01
N LEU A 60 9.93 -12.17 11.79
CA LEU A 60 10.49 -13.51 11.88
C LEU A 60 9.45 -14.53 12.41
N LEU A 61 8.62 -14.08 13.35
CA LEU A 61 7.58 -14.91 13.96
C LEU A 61 6.21 -14.62 13.34
N ASN A 62 5.48 -15.68 13.03
CA ASN A 62 4.07 -15.61 12.66
C ASN A 62 3.19 -15.35 13.90
N CYS A 63 1.92 -15.01 13.68
CA CYS A 63 0.97 -14.69 14.77
C CYS A 63 0.79 -15.86 15.75
N GLN A 64 0.87 -17.10 15.27
CA GLN A 64 0.67 -18.28 16.09
C GLN A 64 1.86 -18.53 17.02
N HIS A 65 3.08 -18.48 16.48
CA HIS A 65 4.31 -18.59 17.25
C HIS A 65 4.36 -17.50 18.31
N GLN A 66 3.96 -16.27 17.97
CA GLN A 66 3.91 -15.17 18.93
C GLN A 66 2.91 -15.41 20.08
N LYS A 67 1.78 -16.07 19.81
CA LYS A 67 0.83 -16.48 20.85
C LYS A 67 1.39 -17.58 21.74
N THR A 68 2.02 -18.60 21.15
CA THR A 68 2.68 -19.69 21.91
C THR A 68 3.77 -19.13 22.82
N LEU A 69 4.64 -18.27 22.30
CA LEU A 69 5.70 -17.60 23.06
C LEU A 69 5.13 -16.77 24.21
N LYS A 70 4.06 -16.00 23.97
CA LYS A 70 3.33 -15.27 25.03
C LYS A 70 2.78 -16.20 26.12
N LYS A 71 2.31 -17.40 25.77
CA LYS A 71 1.79 -18.37 26.75
C LYS A 71 2.93 -18.94 27.60
N ILE A 72 4.03 -19.35 26.97
CA ILE A 72 5.22 -19.89 27.68
C ILE A 72 5.75 -18.86 28.67
N VAL A 73 5.98 -17.63 28.24
CA VAL A 73 6.47 -16.54 29.11
C VAL A 73 5.51 -16.27 30.28
N LYS A 74 4.19 -16.37 30.08
CA LYS A 74 3.22 -16.20 31.17
C LYS A 74 3.22 -17.35 32.16
N THR A 75 3.42 -18.58 31.71
CA THR A 75 3.40 -19.78 32.56
C THR A 75 4.73 -19.96 33.30
N ASN A 76 5.85 -19.69 32.65
CA ASN A 76 7.18 -19.88 33.22
C ASN A 76 8.13 -18.77 32.75
N ASN A 77 8.03 -17.60 33.39
CA ASN A 77 8.82 -16.41 33.05
C ASN A 77 10.31 -16.50 33.41
N ARG A 78 10.76 -17.63 33.97
CA ARG A 78 12.16 -17.88 34.35
C ARG A 78 12.93 -18.77 33.37
N GLN A 79 12.26 -19.31 32.34
CA GLN A 79 12.94 -20.09 31.29
C GLN A 79 13.84 -19.20 30.42
N SER A 80 15.03 -19.70 30.09
CA SER A 80 15.92 -19.07 29.11
C SER A 80 15.37 -19.19 27.69
N ALA A 81 15.76 -18.27 26.81
CA ALA A 81 15.34 -18.28 25.41
C ALA A 81 15.76 -19.55 24.65
N GLU A 82 16.87 -20.20 25.01
CA GLU A 82 17.27 -21.48 24.39
C GLU A 82 16.37 -22.66 24.80
N GLN A 83 15.55 -22.50 25.85
CA GLN A 83 14.70 -23.53 26.43
C GLN A 83 13.22 -23.38 26.01
N ILE A 84 12.93 -22.45 25.10
CA ILE A 84 11.60 -22.11 24.57
C ILE A 84 11.50 -22.53 23.11
#